data_AF-A0A9E3AES7-F1
#
_entry.id   AF-A0A9E3AES7-F1
#
_cell.length_a   1.000
_cell.length_b   1.000
_cell.length_c   1.000
_cell.angle_alpha   90.00
_cell.angle_beta   90.00
_cell.angle_gamma   90.00
#
_symmetry.space_group_name_H-M   'P 1'
#
loop_
_entity.id
_entity.type
_entity.pdbx_description
1 polymer ?
#
loop_
_entity_poly.entity_id
_entity_poly.type
_entity_poly.pdbx_seq_one_letter_code
_entity_poly.pdbx_strand_id
1 'polypeptide(L)'
;MTTYQQAVADAVAQKNSADDALLTAATQKPVATRCIQEQITKPAWEEKPSWFRVAESEIALIAPETQRCMAHRTRGHICAMPVDHTPLASAPDRVVAIITQAVDGVFDKGVLDPQTIGPRA
;
A
#
# COMPACT_ATOMS: atom_id res chain seq x y z
N MET A 1 -12.73 -27.33 -3.71
CA MET A 1 -11.80 -26.48 -4.50
C MET A 1 -12.23 -25.04 -4.30
N THR A 2 -11.32 -24.14 -3.95
CA THR A 2 -11.59 -22.69 -3.83
C THR A 2 -11.66 -22.06 -5.21
N THR A 3 -12.65 -21.21 -5.46
CA THR A 3 -12.74 -20.46 -6.73
C THR A 3 -11.70 -19.34 -6.78
N TYR A 4 -11.40 -18.84 -7.99
CA TYR A 4 -10.50 -17.69 -8.14
C TYR A 4 -11.02 -16.46 -7.40
N GLN A 5 -12.33 -16.19 -7.49
CA GLN A 5 -12.96 -15.07 -6.78
C GLN A 5 -12.81 -15.18 -5.27
N GLN A 6 -12.99 -16.37 -4.70
CA GLN A 6 -12.78 -16.60 -3.26
C GLN A 6 -11.31 -16.39 -2.89
N ALA A 7 -10.36 -16.89 -3.70
CA ALA A 7 -8.94 -16.68 -3.43
C ALA A 7 -8.57 -15.18 -3.43
N VAL A 8 -9.16 -14.38 -4.33
CA VAL A 8 -8.95 -12.92 -4.36
C VAL A 8 -9.60 -12.25 -3.14
N ALA A 9 -10.84 -12.61 -2.81
CA ALA A 9 -11.52 -12.07 -1.63
C ALA A 9 -10.72 -12.34 -0.34
N ASP A 10 -10.24 -13.57 -0.17
CA ASP A 10 -9.56 -14.00 1.05
C ASP A 10 -8.13 -13.47 1.16
N ALA A 11 -7.42 -13.23 0.05
CA ALA A 11 -6.01 -12.85 0.08
C ALA A 11 -5.75 -11.37 -0.23
N VAL A 12 -6.56 -10.76 -1.10
CA VAL A 12 -6.30 -9.44 -1.69
C VAL A 12 -7.32 -8.40 -1.19
N ALA A 13 -8.59 -8.80 -1.08
CA ALA A 13 -9.74 -7.90 -0.91
C ALA A 13 -10.49 -8.15 0.42
N GLN A 14 -9.75 -8.43 1.49
CA GLN A 14 -10.30 -8.91 2.77
C GLN A 14 -11.26 -7.92 3.46
N LYS A 15 -11.03 -6.62 3.30
CA LYS A 15 -11.88 -5.57 3.87
C LYS A 15 -12.80 -4.92 2.84
N ASN A 16 -12.85 -5.44 1.61
CA ASN A 16 -13.74 -4.92 0.57
C ASN A 16 -15.17 -5.42 0.81
N SER A 17 -16.15 -4.67 0.27
CA SER A 17 -17.52 -5.19 0.12
C SER A 17 -17.52 -6.40 -0.82
N ALA A 18 -18.57 -7.22 -0.79
CA ALA A 18 -18.69 -8.37 -1.70
C ALA A 18 -18.62 -7.94 -3.19
N ASP A 19 -19.27 -6.83 -3.52
CA ASP A 19 -19.28 -6.27 -4.88
C ASP A 19 -17.88 -5.77 -5.27
N ASP A 20 -17.18 -5.08 -4.37
CA ASP A 20 -15.81 -4.61 -4.62
C ASP A 20 -14.81 -5.77 -4.73
N ALA A 21 -15.00 -6.84 -3.96
CA ALA A 21 -14.18 -8.05 -4.06
C ALA A 21 -14.41 -8.76 -5.40
N LEU A 22 -15.66 -8.83 -5.89
CA LEU A 22 -15.97 -9.36 -7.23
C LEU A 22 -15.36 -8.51 -8.33
N LEU A 23 -15.46 -7.18 -8.23
CA LEU A 23 -14.83 -6.26 -9.17
C LEU A 23 -13.31 -6.39 -9.15
N THR A 24 -12.71 -6.50 -7.97
CA THR A 24 -11.27 -6.75 -7.81
C THR A 24 -10.89 -8.06 -8.48
N ALA A 25 -11.63 -9.15 -8.25
CA ALA A 25 -11.37 -10.42 -8.92
C ALA A 25 -11.52 -10.35 -10.44
N ALA A 26 -12.48 -9.59 -10.96
CA ALA A 26 -12.67 -9.44 -12.40
C ALA A 26 -11.55 -8.61 -13.08
N THR A 27 -10.97 -7.65 -12.35
CA THR A 27 -10.03 -6.66 -12.90
C THR A 27 -8.56 -6.95 -12.58
N GLN A 28 -8.29 -7.69 -11.51
CA GLN A 28 -6.94 -8.02 -11.06
C GLN A 28 -6.30 -9.03 -12.02
N LYS A 29 -5.27 -8.60 -12.74
CA LYS A 29 -4.47 -9.50 -13.58
C LYS A 29 -3.42 -10.23 -12.73
N PRO A 30 -3.04 -11.47 -13.10
CA PRO A 30 -1.90 -12.15 -12.50
C PRO A 30 -0.64 -11.30 -12.61
N VAL A 31 0.14 -11.24 -11.53
CA VAL A 31 1.46 -10.60 -11.56
C VAL A 31 2.39 -11.40 -12.47
N ALA A 32 3.14 -10.71 -13.34
CA ALA A 32 4.19 -11.35 -14.11
C ALA A 32 5.34 -11.73 -13.16
N THR A 33 5.52 -13.02 -12.89
CA THR A 33 6.50 -13.52 -11.89
C THR A 33 7.91 -13.01 -12.12
N ARG A 34 8.29 -12.76 -13.39
CA ARG A 34 9.58 -12.17 -13.75
C ARG A 34 9.86 -10.85 -13.03
N CYS A 35 8.86 -9.98 -12.89
CA CYS A 35 9.02 -8.67 -12.25
C CYS A 35 9.44 -8.75 -10.78
N ILE A 36 9.11 -9.85 -10.09
CA ILE A 36 9.50 -10.07 -8.69
C ILE A 36 10.99 -10.45 -8.58
N GLN A 37 11.53 -11.08 -9.63
CA GLN A 37 12.90 -11.59 -9.69
C GLN A 37 13.89 -10.60 -10.33
N GLU A 38 13.39 -9.51 -10.91
CA GLU A 38 14.22 -8.52 -11.59
C GLU A 38 15.13 -7.79 -10.59
N GLN A 39 16.40 -7.69 -10.95
CA GLN A 39 17.39 -6.99 -10.13
C GLN A 39 17.24 -5.48 -10.29
N ILE A 40 17.09 -4.79 -9.15
CA ILE A 40 17.10 -3.33 -9.10
C ILE A 40 18.54 -2.85 -9.20
N THR A 41 18.84 -2.04 -10.20
CA THR A 41 20.19 -1.47 -10.41
C THR A 41 20.35 -0.11 -9.75
N LYS A 42 19.39 0.79 -9.96
CA LYS A 42 19.36 2.14 -9.39
C LYS A 42 18.00 2.40 -8.75
N PRO A 43 17.85 2.19 -7.43
CA PRO A 43 16.59 2.43 -6.77
C PRO A 43 16.26 3.92 -6.71
N ALA A 44 15.06 4.31 -7.17
CA ALA A 44 14.66 5.72 -7.20
C ALA A 44 14.59 6.37 -5.81
N TRP A 45 14.35 5.58 -4.76
CA TRP A 45 14.25 6.08 -3.38
C TRP A 45 15.59 6.52 -2.79
N GLU A 46 16.72 6.25 -3.44
CA GLU A 46 18.02 6.81 -3.02
C GLU A 46 18.17 8.29 -3.39
N GLU A 47 17.44 8.76 -4.42
CA GLU A 47 17.59 10.12 -4.96
C GLU A 47 16.32 10.96 -4.83
N LYS A 48 15.16 10.34 -4.61
CA LYS A 48 13.87 11.03 -4.56
C LYS A 48 13.24 10.91 -3.17
N PRO A 49 12.60 11.99 -2.67
CA PRO A 49 11.70 11.88 -1.52
C PRO A 49 10.72 10.74 -1.73
N SER A 50 10.57 9.91 -0.71
CA SER A 50 9.83 8.65 -0.81
C SER A 50 8.86 8.52 0.35
N TRP A 51 7.67 8.01 0.06
CA TRP A 51 6.65 7.67 1.05
C TRP A 51 6.33 6.19 0.91
N PHE A 52 6.27 5.49 2.04
CA PHE A 52 5.96 4.07 2.10
C PHE A 52 4.79 3.85 3.04
N ARG A 53 3.73 3.21 2.55
CA ARG A 53 2.58 2.83 3.36
C ARG A 53 2.73 1.39 3.86
N VAL A 54 2.66 1.20 5.18
CA VAL A 54 2.59 -0.12 5.82
C VAL A 54 1.12 -0.45 6.11
N ALA A 55 0.63 -1.55 5.54
CA ALA A 55 -0.72 -2.07 5.77
C ALA A 55 -0.72 -3.00 6.98
N GLU A 56 -1.14 -2.50 8.15
CA GLU A 56 -1.04 -3.25 9.41
C GLU A 56 -2.09 -4.35 9.58
N SER A 57 -3.17 -4.31 8.80
CA SER A 57 -4.20 -5.36 8.82
C SER A 57 -4.06 -6.34 7.66
N GLU A 58 -2.96 -6.30 6.90
CA GLU A 58 -2.67 -7.28 5.86
C GLU A 58 -2.14 -8.57 6.48
N ILE A 59 -2.86 -9.66 6.28
CA ILE A 59 -2.52 -10.96 6.91
C ILE A 59 -2.19 -12.07 5.90
N ALA A 60 -2.40 -11.85 4.59
CA ALA A 60 -2.37 -12.94 3.61
C ALA A 60 -1.21 -12.87 2.60
N LEU A 61 -0.80 -11.69 2.14
CA LEU A 61 0.17 -11.57 1.04
C LEU A 61 1.55 -11.14 1.51
N ILE A 62 1.64 -10.01 2.21
CA ILE A 62 2.91 -9.46 2.68
C ILE A 62 2.79 -9.12 4.16
N ALA A 63 3.50 -9.86 5.01
CA ALA A 63 3.51 -9.62 6.44
C ALA A 63 3.93 -8.16 6.75
N PRO A 64 3.28 -7.48 7.71
CA PRO A 64 3.58 -6.09 8.06
C PRO A 64 5.06 -5.86 8.40
N GLU A 65 5.72 -6.82 9.04
CA GLU A 65 7.15 -6.77 9.37
C GLU A 65 8.03 -6.76 8.12
N THR A 66 7.67 -7.54 7.10
CA THR A 66 8.34 -7.51 5.79
C THR A 66 8.17 -6.14 5.14
N GLN A 67 6.97 -5.56 5.20
CA GLN A 67 6.70 -4.20 4.70
C GLN A 67 7.55 -3.17 5.43
N ARG A 68 7.68 -3.24 6.76
CA ARG A 68 8.53 -2.33 7.55
C ARG A 68 10.00 -2.46 7.17
N CYS A 69 10.51 -3.68 7.02
CA CYS A 69 11.87 -3.92 6.52
C CYS A 69 12.11 -3.25 5.17
N MET A 70 11.16 -3.36 4.23
CA MET A 70 11.24 -2.66 2.94
C MET A 70 11.17 -1.14 3.09
N ALA A 71 10.24 -0.64 3.92
CA ALA A 71 10.04 0.78 4.18
C ALA A 71 11.32 1.44 4.72
N HIS A 72 12.00 0.81 5.67
CA HIS A 72 13.25 1.32 6.24
C HIS A 72 14.39 1.44 5.21
N ARG A 73 14.42 0.61 4.16
CA ARG A 73 15.42 0.71 3.08
C ARG A 73 15.26 1.98 2.26
N THR A 74 14.06 2.56 2.22
CA THR A 74 13.79 3.80 1.48
C THR A 74 14.35 5.04 2.17
N ARG A 75 14.59 4.99 3.49
CA ARG A 75 14.87 6.16 4.33
C ARG A 75 13.86 7.31 4.19
N GLY A 76 12.68 7.00 3.65
CA GLY A 76 11.59 7.94 3.41
C GLY A 76 10.61 8.02 4.57
N HIS A 77 9.47 8.67 4.31
CA HIS A 77 8.37 8.76 5.25
C HIS A 77 7.62 7.43 5.32
N ILE A 78 7.46 6.88 6.52
CA ILE A 78 6.75 5.62 6.74
C ILE A 78 5.38 5.94 7.34
N CYS A 79 4.32 5.59 6.63
CA CYS A 79 2.93 5.81 7.01
C CYS A 79 2.27 4.45 7.32
N ALA A 80 2.20 4.07 8.59
CA ALA A 80 1.53 2.84 8.99
C ALA A 80 0.03 3.09 9.21
N MET A 81 -0.82 2.20 8.69
CA MET A 81 -2.28 2.34 8.79
C MET A 81 -2.96 0.97 8.93
N PRO A 82 -4.12 0.89 9.64
CA PRO A 82 -4.87 -0.34 9.84
C PRO A 82 -5.72 -0.74 8.62
N VAL A 83 -5.08 -0.82 7.45
CA VAL A 83 -5.71 -1.19 6.16
C VAL A 83 -5.25 -2.57 5.69
N ASP A 84 -5.98 -3.14 4.74
CA ASP A 84 -5.64 -4.40 4.08
C ASP A 84 -4.76 -4.17 2.84
N HIS A 85 -4.64 -5.20 1.97
CA HIS A 85 -3.82 -5.15 0.77
C HIS A 85 -4.38 -4.25 -0.34
N THR A 86 -5.69 -3.99 -0.35
CA THR A 86 -6.36 -3.15 -1.36
C THR A 86 -7.01 -1.89 -0.77
N PRO A 87 -6.22 -1.01 -0.11
CA PRO A 87 -6.75 0.23 0.47
C PRO A 87 -7.32 1.19 -0.57
N LEU A 88 -7.00 1.01 -1.85
CA LEU A 88 -7.62 1.76 -2.95
C LEU A 88 -9.13 1.53 -3.03
N ALA A 89 -9.63 0.36 -2.62
CA ALA A 89 -11.05 0.03 -2.59
C ALA A 89 -11.59 0.12 -1.15
N SER A 90 -10.90 -0.45 -0.17
CA SER A 90 -11.40 -0.51 1.22
C SER A 90 -11.28 0.82 1.98
N ALA A 91 -10.34 1.69 1.62
CA ALA A 91 -10.04 2.94 2.33
C ALA A 91 -9.46 4.04 1.41
N PRO A 92 -10.17 4.41 0.32
CA PRO A 92 -9.63 5.31 -0.71
C PRO A 92 -9.19 6.66 -0.15
N ASP A 93 -9.93 7.23 0.81
CA ASP A 93 -9.60 8.50 1.45
C ASP A 93 -8.21 8.48 2.11
N ARG A 94 -7.82 7.34 2.69
CA ARG A 94 -6.50 7.17 3.32
C ARG A 94 -5.38 7.17 2.28
N VAL A 95 -5.63 6.60 1.11
CA VAL A 95 -4.68 6.62 0.00
C VAL A 95 -4.53 8.04 -0.55
N VAL A 96 -5.64 8.74 -0.77
CA VAL A 96 -5.65 10.14 -1.22
C VAL A 96 -4.88 11.04 -0.24
N ALA A 97 -5.06 10.83 1.07
CA ALA A 97 -4.35 11.60 2.09
C ALA A 97 -2.83 11.43 1.99
N ILE A 98 -2.31 10.19 1.84
CA ILE A 98 -0.86 9.95 1.70
C ILE A 98 -0.32 10.57 0.41
N ILE A 99 -1.05 10.46 -0.70
CA ILE A 99 -0.61 11.05 -1.98
C ILE A 99 -0.55 12.58 -1.87
N THR A 100 -1.57 13.20 -1.28
CA THR A 100 -1.62 14.65 -1.07
C THR A 100 -0.47 15.10 -0.17
N GLN A 101 -0.21 14.37 0.92
CA GLN A 101 0.93 14.62 1.81
C GLN A 101 2.27 14.49 1.08
N ALA A 102 2.42 13.50 0.20
CA ALA A 102 3.64 13.33 -0.58
C ALA A 102 3.86 14.50 -1.55
N VAL A 103 2.78 14.97 -2.20
CA VAL A 103 2.81 16.17 -3.04
C VAL A 103 3.24 17.37 -2.20
N ASP A 104 2.54 17.66 -1.12
CA ASP A 104 2.82 18.80 -0.25
C ASP A 104 4.24 18.73 0.33
N GLY A 105 4.71 17.57 0.78
CA GLY A 105 6.05 17.39 1.36
C GLY A 105 7.21 17.50 0.37
N VAL A 106 6.95 17.33 -0.93
CA VAL A 106 7.94 17.67 -1.97
C VAL A 106 8.02 19.19 -2.15
N PHE A 107 6.90 19.91 -1.98
CA PHE A 107 6.82 21.36 -2.19
C PHE A 107 7.13 22.18 -0.94
N ASP A 108 6.88 21.64 0.26
CA ASP A 108 7.12 22.27 1.56
C ASP A 108 8.23 21.49 2.28
N LYS A 109 9.42 22.11 2.42
CA LYS A 109 10.59 21.47 3.07
C LYS A 109 10.45 21.29 4.59
N GLY A 110 9.23 21.43 5.13
CA GLY A 110 8.91 21.27 6.55
C GLY A 110 8.65 19.81 6.90
N VAL A 111 9.23 19.36 8.01
CA VAL A 111 9.07 17.99 8.54
C VAL A 111 7.58 17.68 8.70
N LEU A 112 7.05 16.80 7.84
CA LEU A 112 5.71 16.27 7.96
C LEU A 112 5.66 15.23 9.09
N ASP A 113 4.77 15.45 10.06
CA ASP A 113 4.54 14.54 11.17
C ASP A 113 3.78 13.28 10.68
N PRO A 114 4.40 12.09 10.73
CA PRO A 114 3.78 10.83 10.30
C PRO A 114 2.55 10.40 11.14
N GLN A 115 2.24 11.08 12.25
CA GLN A 115 1.09 10.77 13.11
C GLN A 115 -0.19 11.57 12.79
N THR A 116 -0.17 12.53 11.87
CA THR A 116 -1.32 13.42 11.61
C THR A 116 -2.43 12.83 10.72
N ILE A 117 -2.41 11.51 10.46
CA ILE A 117 -3.45 10.84 9.66
C ILE A 117 -4.68 10.51 10.53
N GLY A 118 -5.37 11.55 10.97
CA GLY A 118 -6.73 11.50 11.51
C GLY A 118 -7.63 12.48 10.76
N PRO A 119 -8.96 12.27 10.70
CA PRO A 119 -9.84 13.25 10.09
C PRO A 119 -9.63 14.60 10.79
N ARG A 120 -9.38 15.65 10.01
CA ARG A 120 -9.51 17.03 10.51
C ARG A 120 -10.96 17.19 11.00
N ALA A 121 -11.11 17.70 12.21
CA ALA A 121 -12.39 18.16 12.75
C ALA A 121 -13.03 19.21 11.82
#